data_AF-A0A7J3F045-F1
#
_entry.id   AF-A0A7J3F045-F1
#
_cell.length_a   1.000
_cell.length_b   1.000
_cell.length_c   1.000
_cell.angle_alpha   90.00
_cell.angle_beta   90.00
_cell.angle_gamma   90.00
#
_symmetry.space_group_name_H-M   'P 1'
#
loop_
_entity.id
_entity.type
_entity.pdbx_description
1 polymer ?
#
loop_
_entity_poly.entity_id
_entity_poly.type
_entity_poly.pdbx_seq_one_letter_code
_entity_poly.pdbx_strand_id
1 'polypeptide(L)'
;MDLSLVEAAAPATSANLGAGFDVFGVALNALSDRVLVERTLDEGMVEIRVEGEGAEGIPREPEKNTAGIVAKELLKVSGKRCGLRIKVNKGIRPGSGLGSSAASAAAAAVAINDLLELNLSPIQLIEFAALGEIASAGSPHADNVSAAILGDFIVITSREPLDVLTLKLPANVEFAIVLPEIKVDTSLARAVLPKRVDLSSMVHNVGRAATFIAGIALNSVEIMGKGMIDVIVEPARAHLIPGLSHVKEEALKSGAAGVAISGAGPSIIALVNSEKIRAEEVALAMKDAFEEVGIRSCPICAKPGIGARIIRRE
;
A
#
# COMPACT_ATOMS: atom_id res chain seq x y z
N MET A 1 -14.57 -28.15 21.28
CA MET A 1 -13.76 -26.97 21.67
C MET A 1 -13.55 -26.20 20.40
N ASP A 2 -13.93 -24.93 20.43
CA ASP A 2 -14.24 -24.13 19.24
C ASP A 2 -12.98 -23.86 18.41
N LEU A 3 -12.79 -24.60 17.32
CA LEU A 3 -11.78 -24.34 16.30
C LEU A 3 -12.32 -23.22 15.42
N SER A 4 -12.35 -22.00 15.97
CA SER A 4 -12.83 -20.84 15.24
C SER A 4 -11.83 -20.46 14.14
N LEU A 5 -12.37 -20.11 12.98
CA LEU A 5 -11.62 -19.79 11.79
C LEU A 5 -12.19 -18.53 11.15
N VAL A 6 -11.31 -17.58 10.87
CA VAL A 6 -11.67 -16.29 10.29
C VAL A 6 -10.75 -15.98 9.12
N GLU A 7 -11.31 -15.59 8.00
CA GLU A 7 -10.56 -15.11 6.84
C GLU A 7 -10.87 -13.63 6.59
N ALA A 8 -9.83 -12.82 6.41
CA ALA A 8 -9.95 -11.44 5.98
C ALA A 8 -9.20 -11.21 4.67
N ALA A 9 -9.67 -10.24 3.88
CA ALA A 9 -8.95 -9.72 2.73
C ALA A 9 -8.57 -8.26 2.96
N ALA A 10 -7.40 -7.85 2.46
CA ALA A 10 -6.97 -6.47 2.43
C ALA A 10 -6.48 -6.08 1.03
N PRO A 11 -6.84 -4.88 0.53
CA PRO A 11 -6.51 -4.45 -0.81
C PRO A 11 -5.02 -4.10 -0.95
N ALA A 12 -4.55 -4.07 -2.20
CA ALA A 12 -3.34 -3.35 -2.54
C ALA A 12 -3.51 -1.86 -2.26
N THR A 13 -2.39 -1.18 -2.04
CA THR A 13 -2.39 0.26 -1.77
C THR A 13 -1.29 0.96 -2.55
N SER A 14 -1.48 2.24 -2.83
CA SER A 14 -0.42 3.12 -3.31
C SER A 14 -0.24 4.26 -2.32
N ALA A 15 0.94 4.34 -1.73
CA ALA A 15 1.33 5.46 -0.87
C ALA A 15 2.02 6.60 -1.63
N ASN A 16 2.23 7.71 -0.95
CA ASN A 16 2.91 8.93 -1.37
C ASN A 16 2.13 9.76 -2.40
N LEU A 17 1.76 9.14 -3.54
CA LEU A 17 1.07 9.81 -4.64
C LEU A 17 1.75 11.12 -5.06
N GLY A 18 3.09 11.10 -5.12
CA GLY A 18 3.92 12.27 -5.37
C GLY A 18 4.27 13.02 -4.09
N ALA A 19 3.88 14.29 -4.00
CA ALA A 19 4.31 15.19 -2.93
C ALA A 19 3.80 14.83 -1.53
N GLY A 20 2.83 13.90 -1.42
CA GLY A 20 2.30 13.40 -0.16
C GLY A 20 3.15 12.32 0.49
N PHE A 21 4.47 12.37 0.31
CA PHE A 21 5.39 11.38 0.84
C PHE A 21 5.11 11.09 2.31
N ASP A 22 4.95 9.80 2.64
CA ASP A 22 4.86 9.33 4.02
C ASP A 22 3.59 9.80 4.78
N VAL A 23 2.62 10.36 4.03
CA VAL A 23 1.39 11.00 4.52
C VAL A 23 0.15 10.54 3.75
N PHE A 24 0.22 10.45 2.42
CA PHE A 24 -0.90 10.03 1.58
C PHE A 24 -0.87 8.52 1.32
N GLY A 25 -2.05 7.93 1.25
CA GLY A 25 -2.26 6.56 0.81
C GLY A 25 -3.61 6.39 0.14
N VAL A 26 -3.72 5.45 -0.78
CA VAL A 26 -5.00 5.07 -1.38
C VAL A 26 -5.11 3.56 -1.47
N ALA A 27 -6.26 3.01 -1.08
CA ALA A 27 -6.61 1.63 -1.34
C ALA A 27 -6.99 1.42 -2.81
N LEU A 28 -6.62 0.29 -3.37
CA LEU A 28 -6.81 -0.04 -4.78
C LEU A 28 -7.69 -1.29 -4.90
N ASN A 29 -8.78 -1.21 -5.66
CA ASN A 29 -9.71 -2.33 -5.81
C ASN A 29 -9.26 -3.44 -6.79
N ALA A 30 -7.99 -3.45 -7.20
CA ALA A 30 -7.50 -4.33 -8.26
C ALA A 30 -6.88 -5.65 -7.75
N LEU A 31 -6.13 -5.58 -6.65
CA LEU A 31 -5.42 -6.73 -6.07
C LEU A 31 -5.68 -6.77 -4.57
N SER A 32 -5.56 -7.95 -3.97
CA SER A 32 -5.74 -8.13 -2.53
C SER A 32 -4.97 -9.34 -2.04
N ASP A 33 -4.46 -9.27 -0.81
CA ASP A 33 -4.07 -10.46 -0.07
C ASP A 33 -5.24 -10.99 0.76
N ARG A 34 -5.24 -12.30 1.04
CA ARG A 34 -6.17 -12.95 1.96
C ARG A 34 -5.41 -13.62 3.08
N VAL A 35 -5.89 -13.48 4.31
CA VAL A 35 -5.28 -14.08 5.49
C VAL A 35 -6.34 -14.87 6.23
N LEU A 36 -6.12 -16.17 6.30
CA LEU A 36 -6.91 -17.12 7.06
C LEU A 36 -6.22 -17.37 8.40
N VAL A 37 -6.97 -17.23 9.49
CA VAL A 37 -6.48 -17.42 10.85
C VAL A 37 -7.35 -18.46 11.54
N GLU A 38 -6.71 -19.51 12.05
CA GLU A 38 -7.32 -20.59 12.82
C GLU A 38 -6.79 -20.52 14.25
N ARG A 39 -7.71 -20.60 15.23
CA ARG A 39 -7.35 -20.69 16.64
C ARG A 39 -6.90 -22.11 16.99
N THR A 40 -5.80 -22.23 17.73
CA THR A 40 -5.26 -23.52 18.19
C THR A 40 -5.18 -23.58 19.72
N LEU A 41 -5.05 -24.79 20.26
CA LEU A 41 -4.91 -25.01 21.71
C LEU A 41 -3.46 -24.83 22.20
N ASP A 42 -2.49 -24.77 21.29
CA ASP A 42 -1.06 -24.63 21.60
C ASP A 42 -0.74 -23.19 22.04
N GLU A 43 -0.81 -22.92 23.34
CA GLU A 43 -0.66 -21.59 23.91
C GLU A 43 0.62 -20.87 23.43
N GLY A 44 0.45 -19.68 22.85
CA GLY A 44 1.56 -18.85 22.36
C GLY A 44 2.16 -19.28 21.01
N MET A 45 1.72 -20.41 20.44
CA MET A 45 2.18 -20.86 19.13
C MET A 45 1.69 -19.91 18.03
N VAL A 46 2.57 -19.52 17.11
CA VAL A 46 2.20 -18.89 15.84
C VAL A 46 2.84 -19.68 14.70
N GLU A 47 2.02 -20.32 13.86
CA GLU A 47 2.48 -21.06 12.67
C GLU A 47 2.05 -20.28 11.43
N ILE A 48 2.97 -20.09 10.47
CA ILE A 48 2.69 -19.32 9.25
C ILE A 48 2.95 -20.16 8.01
N ARG A 49 1.96 -20.15 7.12
CA ARG A 49 2.07 -20.65 5.75
C ARG A 49 1.81 -19.53 4.77
N VAL A 50 2.57 -19.52 3.68
CA VAL A 50 2.46 -18.50 2.63
C VAL A 50 2.39 -19.20 1.29
N GLU A 51 1.39 -18.81 0.50
CA GLU A 51 1.12 -19.27 -0.87
C GLU A 51 0.77 -18.06 -1.76
N GLY A 52 0.74 -18.26 -3.07
CA GLY A 52 0.42 -17.20 -4.04
C GLY A 52 1.66 -16.47 -4.58
N GLU A 53 1.44 -15.26 -5.08
CA GLU A 53 2.45 -14.47 -5.80
C GLU A 53 3.70 -14.17 -4.95
N GLY A 54 4.86 -14.66 -5.36
CA GLY A 54 6.15 -14.41 -4.70
C GLY A 54 6.33 -15.08 -3.34
N ALA A 55 5.53 -16.10 -3.02
CA ALA A 55 5.52 -16.77 -1.71
C ALA A 55 6.86 -17.44 -1.34
N GLU A 56 7.66 -17.83 -2.32
CA GLU A 56 8.98 -18.43 -2.15
C GLU A 56 9.98 -17.49 -1.45
N GLY A 57 9.83 -16.18 -1.65
CA GLY A 57 10.69 -15.16 -1.06
C GLY A 57 10.24 -14.64 0.30
N ILE A 58 9.12 -15.11 0.84
CA ILE A 58 8.52 -14.59 2.08
C ILE A 58 8.87 -15.51 3.26
N PRO A 59 9.48 -14.97 4.34
CA PRO A 59 9.79 -15.74 5.54
C PRO A 59 8.54 -16.38 6.18
N ARG A 60 8.70 -17.58 6.76
CA ARG A 60 7.64 -18.30 7.50
C ARG A 60 7.84 -18.26 9.02
N GLU A 61 9.00 -17.79 9.47
CA GLU A 61 9.28 -17.51 10.88
C GLU A 61 8.43 -16.33 11.35
N PRO A 62 7.61 -16.46 12.41
CA PRO A 62 6.74 -15.39 12.89
C PRO A 62 7.45 -14.06 13.19
N GLU A 63 8.69 -14.11 13.66
CA GLU A 63 9.52 -12.94 13.99
C GLU A 63 10.00 -12.17 12.75
N LYS A 64 9.95 -12.79 11.56
CA LYS A 64 10.40 -12.20 10.29
C LYS A 64 9.27 -12.06 9.28
N ASN A 65 8.05 -12.47 9.62
CA ASN A 65 6.89 -12.36 8.75
C ASN A 65 5.97 -11.26 9.25
N THR A 66 5.54 -10.38 8.35
CA THR A 66 4.64 -9.26 8.65
C THR A 66 3.36 -9.69 9.38
N ALA A 67 2.66 -10.73 8.91
CA ALA A 67 1.47 -11.25 9.59
C ALA A 67 1.81 -11.92 10.94
N GLY A 68 3.00 -12.53 11.02
CA GLY A 68 3.52 -13.15 12.24
C GLY A 68 3.78 -12.17 13.37
N ILE A 69 4.44 -11.05 13.07
CA ILE A 69 4.70 -9.98 14.05
C ILE A 69 3.37 -9.45 14.59
N VAL A 70 2.44 -9.12 13.68
CA VAL A 70 1.08 -8.65 14.04
C VAL A 70 0.38 -9.66 14.96
N ALA A 71 0.45 -10.95 14.60
CA ALA A 71 -0.19 -12.01 15.37
C ALA A 71 0.39 -12.16 16.78
N LYS A 72 1.71 -12.10 16.93
CA LYS A 72 2.37 -12.19 18.24
C LYS A 72 1.96 -11.05 19.15
N GLU A 73 1.93 -9.82 18.63
CA GLU A 73 1.57 -8.64 19.43
C GLU A 73 0.07 -8.64 19.80
N LEU A 74 -0.81 -9.00 18.88
CA LEU A 74 -2.24 -9.12 19.17
C LEU A 74 -2.54 -10.26 20.15
N LEU A 75 -1.87 -11.42 20.01
CA LEU A 75 -2.03 -12.53 20.94
C LEU A 75 -1.57 -12.13 22.35
N LYS A 76 -0.45 -11.40 22.46
CA LYS A 76 0.05 -10.88 23.73
C LYS A 76 -0.94 -9.92 24.40
N VAL A 77 -1.48 -8.96 23.66
CA VAL A 77 -2.44 -7.98 24.19
C VAL A 77 -3.80 -8.61 24.50
N SER A 78 -4.19 -9.66 23.78
CA SER A 78 -5.46 -10.35 24.02
C SER A 78 -5.58 -11.02 25.40
N GLY A 79 -4.44 -11.40 26.00
CA GLY A 79 -4.40 -12.24 27.21
C GLY A 79 -5.02 -13.64 27.03
N LYS A 80 -5.37 -14.05 25.81
CA LYS A 80 -5.99 -15.35 25.52
C LYS A 80 -4.92 -16.43 25.55
N ARG A 81 -5.23 -17.55 26.21
CA ARG A 81 -4.38 -18.75 26.26
C ARG A 81 -4.69 -19.65 25.07
N CYS A 82 -4.15 -19.30 23.91
CA CYS A 82 -4.27 -20.06 22.67
C CYS A 82 -3.07 -19.81 21.75
N GLY A 83 -2.99 -20.56 20.66
CA GLY A 83 -2.11 -20.28 19.54
C GLY A 83 -2.89 -19.89 18.29
N LEU A 84 -2.17 -19.55 17.22
CA LEU A 84 -2.71 -19.13 15.93
C LEU A 84 -2.00 -19.89 14.81
N ARG A 85 -2.76 -20.47 13.89
CA ARG A 85 -2.25 -20.94 12.60
C ARG A 85 -2.73 -19.98 11.53
N ILE A 86 -1.79 -19.43 10.75
CA ILE A 86 -2.03 -18.35 9.81
C ILE A 86 -1.65 -18.83 8.41
N LYS A 87 -2.58 -18.74 7.47
CA LYS A 87 -2.33 -18.95 6.05
C LYS A 87 -2.50 -17.63 5.31
N VAL A 88 -1.40 -17.12 4.76
CA VAL A 88 -1.38 -15.93 3.90
C VAL A 88 -1.42 -16.37 2.45
N ASN A 89 -2.45 -15.93 1.72
CA ASN A 89 -2.57 -16.10 0.28
C ASN A 89 -2.28 -14.75 -0.41
N LYS A 90 -1.15 -14.69 -1.11
CA LYS A 90 -0.63 -13.49 -1.75
C LYS A 90 -1.28 -13.27 -3.11
N GLY A 91 -1.99 -12.15 -3.24
CA GLY A 91 -2.44 -11.62 -4.54
C GLY A 91 -1.62 -10.41 -5.00
N ILE A 92 -0.72 -9.91 -4.15
CA ILE A 92 0.10 -8.72 -4.42
C ILE A 92 1.58 -9.11 -4.35
N ARG A 93 2.29 -8.95 -5.48
CA ARG A 93 3.72 -9.25 -5.56
C ARG A 93 4.53 -8.46 -4.51
N PRO A 94 5.35 -9.11 -3.66
CA PRO A 94 6.26 -8.42 -2.74
C PRO A 94 7.22 -7.47 -3.46
N GLY A 95 7.58 -6.35 -2.83
CA GLY A 95 8.49 -5.37 -3.43
C GLY A 95 7.97 -4.71 -4.71
N SER A 96 6.65 -4.74 -4.95
CA SER A 96 6.02 -4.09 -6.11
C SER A 96 5.82 -2.59 -5.95
N GLY A 97 5.85 -2.07 -4.72
CA GLY A 97 5.38 -0.71 -4.42
C GLY A 97 3.84 -0.60 -4.31
N LEU A 98 3.12 -1.73 -4.28
CA LEU A 98 1.66 -1.80 -4.17
C LEU A 98 1.17 -2.26 -2.79
N GLY A 99 1.93 -1.97 -1.73
CA GLY A 99 1.50 -2.25 -0.36
C GLY A 99 1.39 -3.74 0.01
N SER A 100 2.17 -4.62 -0.62
CA SER A 100 2.08 -6.08 -0.41
C SER A 100 2.28 -6.51 1.06
N SER A 101 3.23 -5.92 1.80
CA SER A 101 3.40 -6.23 3.23
C SER A 101 2.25 -5.66 4.06
N ALA A 102 1.88 -4.40 3.81
CA ALA A 102 0.78 -3.72 4.48
C ALA A 102 -0.56 -4.45 4.31
N ALA A 103 -0.86 -5.00 3.14
CA ALA A 103 -2.06 -5.79 2.90
C ALA A 103 -2.08 -7.06 3.77
N SER A 104 -0.98 -7.82 3.78
CA SER A 104 -0.84 -8.99 4.66
C SER A 104 -0.96 -8.62 6.15
N ALA A 105 -0.38 -7.50 6.58
CA ALA A 105 -0.46 -7.00 7.95
C ALA A 105 -1.90 -6.63 8.34
N ALA A 106 -2.57 -5.86 7.48
CA ALA A 106 -3.93 -5.38 7.69
C ALA A 106 -4.93 -6.52 7.73
N ALA A 107 -4.85 -7.47 6.78
CA ALA A 107 -5.71 -8.64 6.77
C ALA A 107 -5.49 -9.51 8.02
N ALA A 108 -4.25 -9.72 8.45
CA ALA A 108 -3.95 -10.43 9.70
C ALA A 108 -4.53 -9.70 10.92
N ALA A 109 -4.33 -8.39 11.04
CA ALA A 109 -4.83 -7.60 12.16
C ALA A 109 -6.36 -7.67 12.25
N VAL A 110 -7.06 -7.50 11.11
CA VAL A 110 -8.52 -7.55 11.04
C VAL A 110 -9.05 -8.96 11.37
N ALA A 111 -8.46 -10.01 10.79
CA ALA A 111 -8.88 -11.39 11.08
C ALA A 111 -8.65 -11.78 12.55
N ILE A 112 -7.51 -11.41 13.14
CA ILE A 112 -7.18 -11.76 14.53
C ILE A 112 -8.02 -10.95 15.53
N ASN A 113 -8.27 -9.67 15.24
CA ASN A 113 -9.15 -8.84 16.06
C ASN A 113 -10.57 -9.41 16.13
N ASP A 114 -11.11 -9.90 15.02
CA ASP A 114 -12.41 -10.56 14.95
C ASP A 114 -12.37 -11.92 15.68
N LEU A 115 -11.40 -12.78 15.34
CA LEU A 115 -11.24 -14.12 15.91
C LEU A 115 -11.07 -14.13 17.44
N LEU A 116 -10.33 -13.16 17.99
CA LEU A 116 -10.05 -13.05 19.42
C LEU A 116 -10.98 -12.09 20.15
N GLU A 117 -11.95 -11.48 19.45
CA GLU A 117 -12.95 -10.55 19.97
C GLU A 117 -12.33 -9.36 20.71
N LEU A 118 -11.27 -8.76 20.14
CA LEU A 118 -10.49 -7.72 20.82
C LEU A 118 -11.16 -6.35 20.82
N ASN A 119 -12.14 -6.12 19.93
CA ASN A 119 -12.88 -4.86 19.78
C ASN A 119 -11.96 -3.64 19.61
N LEU A 120 -10.85 -3.81 18.88
CA LEU A 120 -9.91 -2.72 18.60
C LEU A 120 -10.56 -1.68 17.67
N SER A 121 -10.31 -0.42 17.96
CA SER A 121 -10.63 0.69 17.06
C SER A 121 -9.82 0.62 15.76
N PRO A 122 -10.25 1.29 14.68
CA PRO A 122 -9.49 1.34 13.44
C PRO A 122 -8.06 1.87 13.61
N ILE A 123 -7.86 2.90 14.44
CA ILE A 123 -6.52 3.44 14.72
C ILE A 123 -5.63 2.39 15.41
N GLN A 124 -6.15 1.68 16.41
CA GLN A 124 -5.39 0.60 17.06
C GLN A 124 -5.03 -0.53 16.09
N LEU A 125 -5.95 -0.90 15.18
CA LEU A 125 -5.66 -1.89 14.14
C LEU A 125 -4.50 -1.42 13.24
N ILE A 126 -4.47 -0.14 12.89
CA ILE A 126 -3.37 0.46 12.11
C ILE A 126 -2.07 0.40 12.90
N GLU A 127 -2.08 0.76 14.19
CA GLU A 127 -0.89 0.70 15.04
C GLU A 127 -0.30 -0.72 15.11
N PHE A 128 -1.14 -1.74 15.35
CA PHE A 128 -0.68 -3.14 15.35
C PHE A 128 -0.19 -3.59 13.99
N ALA A 129 -0.92 -3.29 12.91
CA ALA A 129 -0.52 -3.69 11.56
C ALA A 129 0.77 -2.98 11.10
N ALA A 130 1.01 -1.73 11.52
CA ALA A 130 2.24 -0.99 11.22
C ALA A 130 3.48 -1.63 11.85
N LEU A 131 3.36 -2.35 12.98
CA LEU A 131 4.47 -3.14 13.54
C LEU A 131 4.94 -4.23 12.56
N GLY A 132 4.02 -4.77 11.75
CA GLY A 132 4.34 -5.75 10.72
C GLY A 132 5.25 -5.22 9.60
N GLU A 133 5.29 -3.90 9.38
CA GLU A 133 6.19 -3.26 8.40
C GLU A 133 7.65 -3.27 8.84
N ILE A 134 7.93 -3.52 10.14
CA ILE A 134 9.30 -3.69 10.64
C ILE A 134 9.97 -4.88 9.94
N ALA A 135 9.24 -5.96 9.64
CA ALA A 135 9.78 -7.14 8.96
C ALA A 135 10.29 -6.83 7.54
N SER A 136 9.64 -5.92 6.81
CA SER A 136 9.93 -5.64 5.41
C SER A 136 10.81 -4.41 5.21
N ALA A 137 10.59 -3.35 6.01
CA ALA A 137 11.23 -2.06 5.83
C ALA A 137 12.18 -1.67 6.97
N GLY A 138 12.18 -2.42 8.08
CA GLY A 138 12.99 -2.11 9.27
C GLY A 138 12.44 -0.98 10.14
N SER A 139 11.34 -0.34 9.73
CA SER A 139 10.63 0.67 10.52
C SER A 139 9.12 0.61 10.27
N PRO A 140 8.28 0.95 11.27
CA PRO A 140 6.84 1.06 11.06
C PRO A 140 6.51 2.16 10.05
N HIS A 141 5.66 1.84 9.06
CA HIS A 141 5.10 2.82 8.14
C HIS A 141 3.59 2.69 8.16
N ALA A 142 2.91 3.79 8.48
CA ALA A 142 1.45 3.76 8.66
C ALA A 142 0.68 4.08 7.37
N ASP A 143 1.29 4.64 6.33
CA ASP A 143 0.60 5.14 5.13
C ASP A 143 -0.13 4.04 4.34
N ASN A 144 0.58 2.98 3.96
CA ASN A 144 0.01 1.84 3.24
C ASN A 144 -0.94 1.05 4.14
N VAL A 145 -0.59 0.87 5.42
CA VAL A 145 -1.42 0.12 6.38
C VAL A 145 -2.73 0.85 6.66
N SER A 146 -2.69 2.17 6.83
CA SER A 146 -3.87 3.01 7.03
C SER A 146 -4.82 2.90 5.86
N ALA A 147 -4.31 3.01 4.62
CA ALA A 147 -5.12 2.84 3.42
C ALA A 147 -5.68 1.41 3.31
N ALA A 148 -4.86 0.39 3.65
CA ALA A 148 -5.29 -1.01 3.59
C ALA A 148 -6.41 -1.32 4.59
N ILE A 149 -6.41 -0.69 5.77
CA ILE A 149 -7.44 -0.90 6.80
C ILE A 149 -8.68 -0.04 6.54
N LEU A 150 -8.51 1.25 6.29
CA LEU A 150 -9.61 2.20 6.21
C LEU A 150 -10.29 2.22 4.82
N GLY A 151 -9.56 1.87 3.77
CA GLY A 151 -10.00 2.05 2.40
C GLY A 151 -9.92 3.50 1.92
N ASP A 152 -10.46 3.74 0.73
CA ASP A 152 -10.50 5.05 0.08
C ASP A 152 -9.10 5.71 0.03
N PHE A 153 -9.05 7.05 0.05
CA PHE A 153 -7.83 7.83 0.19
C PHE A 153 -7.67 8.28 1.64
N ILE A 154 -6.45 8.23 2.16
CA ILE A 154 -6.12 8.64 3.52
C ILE A 154 -5.07 9.74 3.55
N VAL A 155 -5.10 10.51 4.64
CA VAL A 155 -4.07 11.49 5.01
C VAL A 155 -3.69 11.25 6.46
N ILE A 156 -2.43 10.91 6.72
CA ILE A 156 -1.89 10.86 8.08
C ILE A 156 -1.63 12.30 8.55
N THR A 157 -2.44 12.77 9.47
CA THR A 157 -2.35 14.13 10.04
C THR A 157 -1.41 14.21 11.22
N SER A 158 -1.21 13.10 11.94
CA SER A 158 -0.26 12.99 13.04
C SER A 158 0.24 11.55 13.16
N ARG A 159 1.49 11.38 13.63
CA ARG A 159 2.10 10.07 13.90
C ARG A 159 2.08 9.70 15.37
N GLU A 160 2.19 10.69 16.25
CA GLU A 160 2.26 10.50 17.69
C GLU A 160 1.48 11.63 18.40
N PRO A 161 0.24 11.38 18.86
CA PRO A 161 -0.56 10.16 18.62
C PRO A 161 -0.90 9.99 17.13
N LEU A 162 -1.15 8.75 16.69
CA LEU A 162 -1.55 8.48 15.33
C LEU A 162 -2.94 9.07 15.06
N ASP A 163 -3.06 9.87 14.01
CA ASP A 163 -4.31 10.43 13.51
C ASP A 163 -4.36 10.34 11.99
N VAL A 164 -5.50 9.89 11.47
CA VAL A 164 -5.70 9.57 10.06
C VAL A 164 -7.06 10.04 9.60
N LEU A 165 -7.09 10.85 8.55
CA LEU A 165 -8.32 11.27 7.88
C LEU A 165 -8.55 10.41 6.64
N THR A 166 -9.80 9.96 6.44
CA THR A 166 -10.25 9.31 5.20
C THR A 166 -11.06 10.28 4.36
N LEU A 167 -10.75 10.39 3.08
CA LEU A 167 -11.46 11.22 2.11
C LEU A 167 -11.91 10.38 0.93
N LYS A 168 -13.12 10.63 0.44
CA LYS A 168 -13.57 10.09 -0.84
C LYS A 168 -12.97 10.90 -1.97
N LEU A 169 -12.43 10.20 -2.95
CA LEU A 169 -11.99 10.84 -4.19
C LEU A 169 -13.20 11.11 -5.11
N PRO A 170 -13.08 12.05 -6.06
CA PRO A 170 -14.10 12.28 -7.07
C PRO A 170 -14.46 10.99 -7.83
N ALA A 171 -15.73 10.83 -8.21
CA ALA A 171 -16.23 9.58 -8.79
C ALA A 171 -15.60 9.21 -10.14
N ASN A 172 -15.07 10.21 -10.86
CA ASN A 172 -14.35 10.07 -12.13
C ASN A 172 -12.84 9.80 -11.95
N VAL A 173 -12.37 9.55 -10.72
CA VAL A 173 -10.99 9.14 -10.47
C VAL A 173 -10.82 7.64 -10.73
N GLU A 174 -9.90 7.33 -11.64
CA GLU A 174 -9.33 6.01 -11.84
C GLU A 174 -7.81 6.08 -11.76
N PHE A 175 -7.18 4.92 -11.59
CA PHE A 175 -5.73 4.76 -11.57
C PHE A 175 -5.31 3.79 -12.66
N ALA A 176 -4.39 4.25 -13.50
CA ALA A 176 -3.62 3.40 -14.38
C ALA A 176 -2.29 3.09 -13.68
N ILE A 177 -1.93 1.81 -13.59
CA ILE A 177 -0.72 1.35 -12.91
C ILE A 177 0.05 0.47 -13.87
N VAL A 178 1.38 0.55 -13.81
CA VAL A 178 2.25 -0.41 -14.48
C VAL A 178 3.23 -0.99 -13.47
N LEU A 179 3.33 -2.32 -13.45
CA LEU A 179 4.22 -3.09 -12.58
C LEU A 179 5.37 -3.68 -13.41
N PRO A 180 6.55 -3.06 -13.45
CA PRO A 180 7.69 -3.59 -14.19
C PRO A 180 8.30 -4.81 -13.48
N GLU A 181 8.90 -5.74 -14.21
CA GLU A 181 9.66 -6.89 -13.67
C GLU A 181 11.04 -6.47 -13.16
N ILE A 182 11.06 -5.50 -12.24
CA ILE A 182 12.25 -5.00 -11.55
C ILE A 182 12.09 -5.35 -10.06
N LYS A 183 13.20 -5.65 -9.40
CA LYS A 183 13.24 -5.80 -7.95
C LYS A 183 13.81 -4.54 -7.31
N VAL A 184 13.02 -3.88 -6.48
CA VAL A 184 13.47 -2.76 -5.64
C VAL A 184 13.18 -3.10 -4.19
N ASP A 185 14.22 -3.15 -3.37
CA ASP A 185 14.06 -3.37 -1.93
C ASP A 185 13.58 -2.07 -1.26
N THR A 186 12.52 -2.16 -0.46
CA THR A 186 11.93 -1.00 0.24
C THR A 186 12.96 -0.29 1.13
N SER A 187 13.82 -1.06 1.79
CA SER A 187 14.90 -0.53 2.63
C SER A 187 15.92 0.29 1.83
N LEU A 188 16.29 -0.17 0.61
CA LEU A 188 17.16 0.57 -0.30
C LEU A 188 16.48 1.85 -0.79
N ALA A 189 15.21 1.77 -1.20
CA ALA A 189 14.42 2.94 -1.62
C ALA A 189 14.23 3.98 -0.51
N ARG A 190 14.36 3.59 0.76
CA ARG A 190 14.41 4.51 1.91
C ARG A 190 15.81 5.07 2.15
N ALA A 191 16.85 4.23 2.00
CA ALA A 191 18.23 4.61 2.26
C ALA A 191 18.77 5.68 1.30
N VAL A 192 18.25 5.74 0.06
CA VAL A 192 18.66 6.73 -0.95
C VAL A 192 18.09 8.14 -0.70
N LEU A 193 17.17 8.31 0.27
CA LEU A 193 16.51 9.58 0.49
C LEU A 193 17.45 10.59 1.18
N PRO A 194 17.36 11.89 0.80
CA PRO A 194 18.18 12.91 1.42
C PRO A 194 17.77 13.12 2.88
N LYS A 195 18.77 13.27 3.77
CA LYS A 195 18.54 13.55 5.20
C LYS A 195 18.18 15.02 5.48
N ARG A 196 18.42 15.90 4.52
CA ARG A 196 18.15 17.34 4.60
C ARG A 196 17.61 17.80 3.25
N VAL A 197 16.66 18.73 3.28
CA VAL A 197 16.05 19.31 2.08
C VAL A 197 16.11 20.82 2.18
N ASP A 198 16.29 21.49 1.05
CA ASP A 198 16.24 22.95 1.00
C ASP A 198 14.82 23.45 1.26
N LEU A 199 14.72 24.62 1.87
CA LEU A 199 13.43 25.24 2.20
C LEU A 199 12.55 25.42 0.96
N SER A 200 13.14 25.77 -0.18
CA SER A 200 12.43 25.92 -1.46
C SER A 200 11.76 24.61 -1.91
N SER A 201 12.45 23.48 -1.78
CA SER A 201 11.93 22.15 -2.12
C SER A 201 10.82 21.74 -1.16
N MET A 202 10.98 22.03 0.14
CA MET A 202 9.95 21.77 1.14
C MET A 202 8.68 22.59 0.86
N VAL A 203 8.81 23.89 0.59
CA VAL A 203 7.69 24.77 0.21
C VAL A 203 7.01 24.26 -1.07
N HIS A 204 7.78 23.79 -2.06
CA HIS A 204 7.23 23.20 -3.28
C HIS A 204 6.36 21.98 -2.97
N ASN A 205 6.88 20.99 -2.24
CA ASN A 205 6.14 19.78 -1.92
C ASN A 205 4.90 20.07 -1.06
N VAL A 206 5.00 20.96 -0.07
CA VAL A 206 3.82 21.39 0.72
C VAL A 206 2.75 22.00 -0.20
N GLY A 207 3.14 22.89 -1.12
CA GLY A 207 2.21 23.46 -2.10
C GLY A 207 1.57 22.42 -3.00
N ARG A 208 2.32 21.40 -3.43
CA ARG A 208 1.84 20.31 -4.29
C ARG A 208 0.89 19.36 -3.55
N ALA A 209 1.24 18.96 -2.33
CA ALA A 209 0.35 18.16 -1.49
C ALA A 209 -0.97 18.91 -1.19
N ALA A 210 -0.89 20.21 -0.87
CA ALA A 210 -2.08 21.05 -0.69
C ALA A 210 -2.91 21.17 -1.98
N THR A 211 -2.25 21.25 -3.15
CA THR A 211 -2.91 21.25 -4.45
C THR A 211 -3.67 19.95 -4.70
N PHE A 212 -3.11 18.79 -4.31
CA PHE A 212 -3.80 17.51 -4.42
C PHE A 212 -5.12 17.52 -3.63
N ILE A 213 -5.07 17.94 -2.36
CA ILE A 213 -6.25 18.04 -1.50
C ILE A 213 -7.26 19.08 -2.02
N ALA A 214 -6.79 20.22 -2.52
CA ALA A 214 -7.66 21.21 -3.15
C ALA A 214 -8.36 20.63 -4.40
N GLY A 215 -7.68 19.79 -5.17
CA GLY A 215 -8.27 19.08 -6.30
C GLY A 215 -9.40 18.13 -5.89
N ILE A 216 -9.25 17.42 -4.77
CA ILE A 216 -10.33 16.61 -4.18
C ILE A 216 -11.51 17.51 -3.80
N ALA A 217 -11.26 18.58 -3.04
CA ALA A 217 -12.31 19.50 -2.59
C ALA A 217 -13.08 20.18 -3.74
N LEU A 218 -12.40 20.42 -4.86
CA LEU A 218 -12.96 21.02 -6.07
C LEU A 218 -13.49 19.99 -7.08
N ASN A 219 -13.41 18.69 -6.79
CA ASN A 219 -13.73 17.61 -7.71
C ASN A 219 -13.02 17.71 -9.08
N SER A 220 -11.76 18.14 -9.08
CA SER A 220 -10.94 18.26 -10.30
C SER A 220 -9.74 17.34 -10.28
N VAL A 221 -9.80 16.29 -11.09
CA VAL A 221 -8.74 15.31 -11.28
C VAL A 221 -7.46 15.95 -11.84
N GLU A 222 -7.60 16.99 -12.65
CA GLU A 222 -6.51 17.75 -13.27
C GLU A 222 -5.75 18.59 -12.24
N ILE A 223 -6.47 19.18 -11.27
CA ILE A 223 -5.83 19.85 -10.13
C ILE A 223 -5.16 18.81 -9.24
N MET A 224 -5.80 17.68 -8.96
CA MET A 224 -5.18 16.58 -8.21
C MET A 224 -3.86 16.13 -8.86
N GLY A 225 -3.87 15.92 -10.18
CA GLY A 225 -2.70 15.48 -10.94
C GLY A 225 -1.52 16.46 -10.87
N LYS A 226 -1.79 17.78 -10.89
CA LYS A 226 -0.77 18.82 -10.65
C LYS A 226 -0.16 18.75 -9.25
N GLY A 227 -0.85 18.14 -8.28
CA GLY A 227 -0.36 17.91 -6.92
C GLY A 227 0.55 16.68 -6.77
N MET A 228 0.62 15.80 -7.78
CA MET A 228 1.46 14.60 -7.75
C MET A 228 2.94 14.88 -8.09
N ILE A 229 3.33 16.13 -8.28
CA ILE A 229 4.72 16.50 -8.59
C ILE A 229 5.53 16.55 -7.29
N ASP A 230 6.56 15.73 -7.20
CA ASP A 230 7.49 15.66 -6.08
C ASP A 230 8.91 16.01 -6.55
N VAL A 231 9.55 16.97 -5.88
CA VAL A 231 10.91 17.42 -6.20
C VAL A 231 11.98 16.90 -5.24
N ILE A 232 11.59 16.03 -4.29
CA ILE A 232 12.46 15.52 -3.23
C ILE A 232 12.64 14.00 -3.33
N VAL A 233 11.57 13.24 -3.17
CA VAL A 233 11.66 11.78 -2.98
C VAL A 233 11.72 11.04 -4.30
N GLU A 234 10.88 11.41 -5.26
CA GLU A 234 10.87 10.81 -6.59
C GLU A 234 12.22 10.99 -7.31
N PRO A 235 12.84 12.18 -7.39
CA PRO A 235 14.16 12.32 -8.00
C PRO A 235 15.23 11.48 -7.29
N ALA A 236 15.17 11.36 -5.96
CA ALA A 236 16.09 10.52 -5.20
C ALA A 236 15.92 9.02 -5.52
N ARG A 237 14.70 8.56 -5.82
CA ARG A 237 14.38 7.16 -6.16
C ARG A 237 14.49 6.84 -7.64
N ALA A 238 14.52 7.84 -8.51
CA ALA A 238 14.42 7.65 -9.97
C ALA A 238 15.45 6.67 -10.53
N HIS A 239 16.69 6.69 -10.03
CA HIS A 239 17.76 5.80 -10.47
C HIS A 239 17.52 4.31 -10.15
N LEU A 240 16.59 3.99 -9.25
CA LEU A 240 16.20 2.61 -8.92
C LEU A 240 15.20 2.01 -9.92
N ILE A 241 14.60 2.84 -10.78
CA ILE A 241 13.56 2.45 -11.74
C ILE A 241 14.03 2.86 -13.14
N PRO A 242 14.81 2.02 -13.83
CA PRO A 242 15.21 2.28 -15.21
C PRO A 242 13.99 2.53 -16.11
N GLY A 243 14.04 3.58 -16.92
CA GLY A 243 12.92 3.98 -17.81
C GLY A 243 11.85 4.85 -17.18
N LEU A 244 11.93 5.19 -15.88
CA LEU A 244 10.91 5.98 -15.17
C LEU A 244 10.52 7.26 -15.92
N SER A 245 11.49 8.08 -16.33
CA SER A 245 11.21 9.36 -17.00
C SER A 245 10.43 9.18 -18.30
N HIS A 246 10.79 8.17 -19.10
CA HIS A 246 10.12 7.84 -20.36
C HIS A 246 8.68 7.41 -20.11
N VAL A 247 8.47 6.48 -19.17
CA VAL A 247 7.13 5.98 -18.83
C VAL A 247 6.22 7.10 -18.30
N LYS A 248 6.76 8.02 -17.47
CA LYS A 248 6.01 9.19 -17.00
C LYS A 248 5.61 10.11 -18.13
N GLU A 249 6.49 10.35 -19.09
CA GLU A 249 6.22 11.19 -20.25
C GLU A 249 5.11 10.59 -21.12
N GLU A 250 5.20 9.29 -21.42
CA GLU A 250 4.20 8.59 -22.24
C GLU A 250 2.83 8.50 -21.55
N ALA A 251 2.79 8.31 -20.23
CA ALA A 251 1.55 8.38 -19.47
C ALA A 251 0.86 9.76 -19.59
N LEU A 252 1.63 10.85 -19.46
CA LEU A 252 1.11 12.21 -19.56
C LEU A 252 0.66 12.54 -20.99
N LYS A 253 1.43 12.15 -22.01
CA LYS A 253 1.05 12.27 -23.43
C LYS A 253 -0.25 11.52 -23.74
N SER A 254 -0.42 10.37 -23.11
CA SER A 254 -1.64 9.56 -23.22
C SER A 254 -2.81 10.13 -22.43
N GLY A 255 -2.67 11.26 -21.73
CA GLY A 255 -3.81 11.93 -21.07
C GLY A 255 -3.96 11.65 -19.58
N ALA A 256 -2.95 11.07 -18.91
CA ALA A 256 -2.90 11.06 -17.46
C ALA A 256 -2.91 12.48 -16.88
N ALA A 257 -3.63 12.69 -15.79
CA ALA A 257 -3.67 13.98 -15.10
C ALA A 257 -2.39 14.24 -14.28
N GLY A 258 -1.80 13.17 -13.73
CA GLY A 258 -0.58 13.19 -12.95
C GLY A 258 -0.01 11.79 -12.81
N VAL A 259 1.31 11.69 -12.59
CA VAL A 259 2.03 10.41 -12.56
C VAL A 259 3.09 10.47 -11.46
N ALA A 260 3.18 9.40 -10.67
CA ALA A 260 4.15 9.26 -9.60
C ALA A 260 4.61 7.81 -9.44
N ILE A 261 5.69 7.61 -8.70
CA ILE A 261 6.05 6.28 -8.19
C ILE A 261 4.99 5.84 -7.16
N SER A 262 4.50 4.61 -7.27
CA SER A 262 3.62 4.00 -6.27
C SER A 262 4.45 3.55 -5.07
N GLY A 263 4.23 4.16 -3.90
CA GLY A 263 4.97 3.84 -2.69
C GLY A 263 6.48 3.99 -2.87
N ALA A 264 7.23 2.91 -2.65
CA ALA A 264 8.68 2.85 -2.84
C ALA A 264 9.11 2.46 -4.28
N GLY A 265 8.16 2.14 -5.16
CA GLY A 265 8.41 1.57 -6.47
C GLY A 265 8.59 0.03 -6.43
N PRO A 266 8.83 -0.59 -7.60
CA PRO A 266 9.05 0.04 -8.89
C PRO A 266 7.76 0.33 -9.68
N SER A 267 6.57 0.00 -9.15
CA SER A 267 5.31 0.37 -9.80
C SER A 267 5.20 1.87 -10.01
N ILE A 268 4.63 2.25 -11.15
CA ILE A 268 4.27 3.63 -11.49
C ILE A 268 2.76 3.71 -11.48
N ILE A 269 2.22 4.76 -10.88
CA ILE A 269 0.79 5.05 -10.81
C ILE A 269 0.49 6.39 -11.49
N ALA A 270 -0.50 6.37 -12.37
CA ALA A 270 -1.03 7.51 -13.06
C ALA A 270 -2.49 7.75 -12.63
N LEU A 271 -2.79 9.01 -12.28
CA LEU A 271 -4.14 9.47 -11.99
C LEU A 271 -4.86 9.77 -13.30
N VAL A 272 -6.05 9.21 -13.48
CA VAL A 272 -6.81 9.28 -14.73
C VAL A 272 -8.20 9.85 -14.45
N ASN A 273 -8.62 10.79 -15.31
CA ASN A 273 -10.01 11.24 -15.36
C ASN A 273 -10.78 10.32 -16.30
N SER A 274 -11.63 9.46 -15.76
CA SER A 274 -12.38 8.45 -16.51
C SER A 274 -13.40 9.03 -17.49
N GLU A 275 -13.73 10.32 -17.37
CA GLU A 275 -14.60 11.02 -18.33
C GLU A 275 -13.84 11.47 -19.58
N LYS A 276 -12.50 11.50 -19.53
CA LYS A 276 -11.64 11.95 -20.64
C LYS A 276 -10.93 10.80 -21.35
N ILE A 277 -10.41 9.84 -20.59
CA ILE A 277 -9.73 8.67 -21.15
C ILE A 277 -9.90 7.46 -20.24
N ARG A 278 -9.90 6.25 -20.83
CA ARG A 278 -9.91 5.00 -20.07
C ARG A 278 -8.55 4.78 -19.40
N ALA A 279 -8.55 4.38 -18.13
CA ALA A 279 -7.31 4.05 -17.42
C ALA A 279 -6.49 2.96 -18.12
N GLU A 280 -7.15 2.05 -18.83
CA GLU A 280 -6.53 0.98 -19.60
C GLU A 280 -5.61 1.50 -20.71
N GLU A 281 -6.00 2.56 -21.42
CA GLU A 281 -5.19 3.14 -22.50
C GLU A 281 -3.88 3.73 -21.95
N VAL A 282 -3.97 4.44 -20.81
CA VAL A 282 -2.80 4.98 -20.11
C VAL A 282 -1.91 3.85 -19.55
N ALA A 283 -2.50 2.79 -19.00
CA ALA A 283 -1.76 1.66 -18.47
C ALA A 283 -0.99 0.90 -19.57
N LEU A 284 -1.61 0.73 -20.75
CA LEU A 284 -0.97 0.13 -21.91
C LEU A 284 0.16 1.01 -22.46
N ALA A 285 -0.03 2.32 -22.57
CA ALA A 285 1.04 3.23 -22.98
C ALA A 285 2.24 3.18 -22.03
N MET A 286 2.00 3.10 -20.72
CA MET A 286 3.06 2.92 -19.73
C MET A 286 3.78 1.56 -19.86
N LYS A 287 3.03 0.49 -20.16
CA LYS A 287 3.59 -0.84 -20.41
C LYS A 287 4.51 -0.81 -21.64
N ASP A 288 4.03 -0.26 -22.74
CA ASP A 288 4.77 -0.22 -24.00
C ASP A 288 6.04 0.65 -23.86
N ALA A 289 5.96 1.75 -23.11
CA ALA A 289 7.13 2.57 -22.78
C ALA A 289 8.20 1.80 -21.98
N PHE A 290 7.81 0.87 -21.08
CA PHE A 290 8.78 -0.03 -20.44
C PHE A 290 9.35 -1.07 -21.41
N GLU A 291 8.54 -1.58 -22.35
CA GLU A 291 8.99 -2.54 -23.36
C GLU A 291 10.02 -1.92 -24.32
N GLU A 292 9.88 -0.64 -24.68
CA GLU A 292 10.85 0.11 -25.49
C GLU A 292 12.24 0.20 -24.84
N VAL A 293 12.31 0.19 -23.50
CA VAL A 293 13.57 0.14 -22.76
C VAL A 293 13.97 -1.29 -22.36
N GLY A 294 13.31 -2.31 -22.92
CA GLY A 294 13.63 -3.72 -22.74
C GLY A 294 13.16 -4.32 -21.42
N ILE A 295 12.19 -3.70 -20.74
CA ILE A 295 11.68 -4.14 -19.43
C ILE A 295 10.25 -4.65 -19.59
N ARG A 296 10.04 -5.94 -19.27
CA ARG A 296 8.67 -6.48 -19.21
C ARG A 296 7.90 -5.86 -18.07
N SER A 297 6.61 -5.63 -18.27
CA SER A 297 5.74 -5.05 -17.25
C SER A 297 4.29 -5.52 -17.38
N CYS A 298 3.54 -5.39 -16.29
CA CYS A 298 2.13 -5.77 -16.21
C CYS A 298 1.27 -4.51 -15.98
N PRO A 299 0.34 -4.16 -16.89
CA PRO A 299 -0.58 -3.05 -16.71
C PRO A 299 -1.74 -3.46 -15.78
N ILE A 300 -2.14 -2.55 -14.90
CA ILE A 300 -3.22 -2.76 -13.92
C ILE A 300 -4.10 -1.51 -13.92
N CYS A 301 -5.41 -1.69 -13.94
CA CYS A 301 -6.37 -0.61 -13.74
C CYS A 301 -7.02 -0.75 -12.37
N ALA A 302 -7.17 0.36 -11.65
CA ALA A 302 -7.77 0.36 -10.33
C ALA A 302 -8.65 1.60 -10.09
N LYS A 303 -9.54 1.48 -9.12
CA LYS A 303 -10.31 2.57 -8.50
C LYS A 303 -9.99 2.59 -7.01
N PRO A 304 -10.37 3.68 -6.30
CA PRO A 304 -10.39 3.67 -4.84
C PRO A 304 -11.07 2.40 -4.31
N GLY A 305 -10.32 1.66 -3.50
CA GLY A 305 -10.71 0.38 -2.94
C GLY A 305 -11.34 0.52 -1.57
N ILE A 306 -12.13 -0.48 -1.20
CA ILE A 306 -12.60 -0.62 0.17
C ILE A 306 -11.50 -1.26 1.03
N GLY A 307 -11.45 -0.88 2.31
CA GLY A 307 -10.47 -1.37 3.26
C GLY A 307 -10.63 -2.86 3.60
N ALA A 308 -9.77 -3.30 4.51
CA ALA A 308 -9.70 -4.67 4.96
C ALA A 308 -11.01 -5.11 5.63
N ARG A 309 -11.45 -6.34 5.35
CA ARG A 309 -12.73 -6.87 5.85
C ARG A 309 -12.70 -8.38 6.00
N ILE A 310 -13.54 -8.86 6.90
CA ILE A 310 -13.83 -10.29 7.02
C ILE A 310 -14.58 -10.77 5.76
N ILE A 311 -14.10 -11.87 5.19
CA ILE A 311 -14.70 -12.51 4.00
C ILE A 311 -15.26 -13.90 4.32
N ARG A 312 -14.87 -14.51 5.45
CA ARG A 312 -15.35 -15.83 5.89
C ARG A 312 -15.22 -15.97 7.41
N ARG A 313 -16.19 -16.65 8.04
CA ARG A 313 -16.19 -17.07 9.45
C ARG A 313 -16.70 -18.51 9.55
N GLU A 314 -16.04 -19.35 10.33
CA GLU A 314 -16.44 -20.73 10.66
C GLU A 314 -16.18 -21.07 12.11
#